data_AF-A0A353V2E0-F1
#
_entry.id   AF-A0A353V2E0-F1
#
_cell.length_a   1.000
_cell.length_b   1.000
_cell.length_c   1.000
_cell.angle_alpha   90.00
_cell.angle_beta   90.00
_cell.angle_gamma   90.00
#
_symmetry.space_group_name_H-M   'P 1'
#
loop_
_entity.id
_entity.type
_entity.pdbx_description
1 polymer ?
#
loop_
_entity_poly.entity_id
_entity_poly.type
_entity_poly.pdbx_seq_one_letter_code
_entity_poly.pdbx_strand_id
1 'polypeptide(L)'
;MGAPALTLDGSHGEGGGQIVRTALALAVALGRAVSLTRIRARRPKPGLQPQHLTVVRALARVGDAEVEGDALGSTALTFVPQALRGGAYRFDVGAERGSAGAVSLLAEALLLPLARAREASRLTLIGGTHVPWSPPVHYLADVLFPALAQLGLGASLALTRWGWYPAGGGEVEVRVTPAGAGRGFVALEPPARPAITGLSAVSPPPPAPAPPP
;
A
#
# COMPACT_ATOMS: atom_id res chain seq x y z
N MET A 1 8.35 -11.31 -27.92
CA MET A 1 8.62 -9.85 -27.85
C MET A 1 7.50 -9.24 -27.03
N GLY A 2 7.80 -8.74 -25.83
CA GLY A 2 6.80 -8.19 -24.91
C GLY A 2 6.20 -6.88 -25.43
N ALA A 3 4.98 -6.58 -25.02
CA ALA A 3 4.35 -5.30 -25.35
C ALA A 3 5.19 -4.13 -24.81
N PRO A 4 5.27 -2.99 -25.53
CA PRO A 4 6.01 -1.82 -25.05
C PRO A 4 5.46 -1.33 -23.71
N ALA A 5 6.35 -0.78 -22.88
CA ALA A 5 5.99 -0.23 -21.59
C ALA A 5 4.93 0.87 -21.74
N LEU A 6 3.93 0.87 -20.86
CA LEU A 6 2.92 1.92 -20.81
C LEU A 6 3.54 3.18 -20.17
N THR A 7 3.55 4.29 -20.89
CA THR A 7 4.03 5.57 -20.35
C THR A 7 2.90 6.32 -19.65
N LEU A 8 3.14 6.74 -18.40
CA LEU A 8 2.19 7.47 -17.57
C LEU A 8 2.79 8.79 -17.08
N ASP A 9 1.99 9.84 -17.12
CA ASP A 9 2.30 11.14 -16.52
C ASP A 9 1.92 11.13 -15.02
N GLY A 10 2.93 11.01 -14.16
CA GLY A 10 2.82 11.04 -12.70
C GLY A 10 2.37 12.37 -12.09
N SER A 11 2.19 13.42 -12.90
CA SER A 11 1.58 14.67 -12.46
C SER A 11 0.07 14.69 -12.64
N HIS A 12 -0.52 13.77 -13.43
CA HIS A 12 -1.95 13.74 -13.74
C HIS A 12 -2.85 13.67 -12.49
N GLY A 13 -4.06 14.22 -12.58
CA GLY A 13 -4.98 14.34 -11.43
C GLY A 13 -4.38 15.14 -10.29
N GLU A 14 -4.41 14.61 -9.06
CA GLU A 14 -3.81 15.26 -7.88
C GLU A 14 -2.27 15.31 -7.89
N GLY A 15 -1.61 14.61 -8.84
CA GLY A 15 -0.16 14.51 -8.91
C GLY A 15 0.47 14.00 -7.60
N GLY A 16 -0.24 13.14 -6.88
CA GLY A 16 0.17 12.59 -5.58
C GLY A 16 0.86 11.24 -5.69
N GLY A 17 0.97 10.54 -4.56
CA GLY A 17 1.50 9.17 -4.53
C GLY A 17 0.54 8.10 -5.05
N GLN A 18 -0.75 8.43 -5.23
CA GLN A 18 -1.77 7.45 -5.62
C GLN A 18 -1.50 6.86 -6.99
N ILE A 19 -1.14 7.68 -7.98
CA ILE A 19 -0.85 7.21 -9.33
C ILE A 19 0.31 6.21 -9.36
N VAL A 20 1.35 6.42 -8.53
CA VAL A 20 2.47 5.49 -8.42
C VAL A 20 1.99 4.16 -7.83
N ARG A 21 1.23 4.17 -6.73
CA ARG A 21 0.70 2.95 -6.10
C ARG A 21 -0.16 2.15 -7.06
N THR A 22 -1.14 2.79 -7.70
CA THR A 22 -2.08 2.14 -8.60
C THR A 22 -1.40 1.64 -9.87
N ALA A 23 -0.54 2.44 -10.49
CA ALA A 23 0.17 2.05 -11.72
C ALA A 23 1.05 0.80 -11.49
N LEU A 24 1.81 0.78 -10.40
CA LEU A 24 2.70 -0.34 -10.10
C LEU A 24 1.91 -1.58 -9.67
N ALA A 25 0.85 -1.44 -8.89
CA ALA A 25 -0.03 -2.55 -8.52
C ALA A 25 -0.64 -3.20 -9.78
N LEU A 26 -1.13 -2.39 -10.72
CA LEU A 26 -1.67 -2.89 -11.99
C LEU A 26 -0.58 -3.49 -12.88
N ALA A 27 0.60 -2.88 -12.94
CA ALA A 27 1.74 -3.42 -13.69
C ALA A 27 2.04 -4.85 -13.24
N VAL A 28 2.20 -5.07 -11.93
CA VAL A 28 2.44 -6.40 -11.35
C VAL A 28 1.26 -7.35 -11.62
N ALA A 29 0.02 -6.92 -11.35
CA ALA A 29 -1.16 -7.77 -11.50
C ALA A 29 -1.42 -8.20 -12.96
N LEU A 30 -1.01 -7.38 -13.93
CA LEU A 30 -1.20 -7.61 -15.36
C LEU A 30 0.06 -8.13 -16.08
N GLY A 31 1.21 -8.18 -15.40
CA GLY A 31 2.50 -8.53 -16.03
C GLY A 31 2.92 -7.54 -17.13
N ARG A 32 2.60 -6.25 -16.98
CA ARG A 32 2.83 -5.22 -18.00
C ARG A 32 3.80 -4.15 -17.49
N ALA A 33 4.87 -3.90 -18.25
CA ALA A 33 5.82 -2.85 -17.94
C ALA A 33 5.18 -1.45 -17.97
N VAL A 34 5.64 -0.56 -17.08
CA VAL A 34 5.18 0.82 -16.98
C VAL A 34 6.36 1.77 -16.79
N SER A 35 6.29 2.94 -17.42
CA SER A 35 7.22 4.05 -17.21
C SER A 35 6.45 5.27 -16.71
N LEU A 36 6.82 5.78 -15.54
CA LEU A 36 6.25 6.96 -14.91
C LEU A 36 7.20 8.13 -15.10
N THR A 37 6.67 9.28 -15.50
CA THR A 37 7.42 10.55 -15.59
C THR A 37 6.75 11.62 -14.72
N ARG A 38 7.46 12.71 -14.40
CA ARG A 38 6.93 13.85 -13.62
C ARG A 38 6.26 13.44 -12.30
N ILE A 39 6.81 12.42 -11.63
CA ILE A 39 6.30 11.90 -10.36
C ILE A 39 6.24 13.04 -9.34
N ARG A 40 5.03 13.35 -8.88
CA ARG A 40 4.76 14.40 -7.88
C ARG A 40 5.29 15.78 -8.27
N ALA A 41 5.40 16.09 -9.56
CA ALA A 41 5.92 17.37 -10.06
C ALA A 41 5.16 18.61 -9.54
N ARG A 42 3.88 18.44 -9.17
CA ARG A 42 3.02 19.52 -8.64
C ARG A 42 2.98 19.61 -7.11
N ARG A 43 3.79 18.82 -6.39
CA ARG A 43 3.84 18.83 -4.92
C ARG A 43 5.03 19.66 -4.43
N PRO A 44 4.94 20.26 -3.22
CA PRO A 44 6.04 21.07 -2.66
C PRO A 44 7.38 20.34 -2.55
N LYS A 45 7.34 19.03 -2.34
CA LYS A 45 8.51 18.14 -2.42
C LYS A 45 8.28 17.19 -3.59
N PRO A 46 8.84 17.43 -4.79
CA PRO A 46 8.66 16.53 -5.93
C PRO A 46 9.29 15.15 -5.76
N GLY A 47 8.98 14.24 -6.69
CA GLY A 47 9.59 12.91 -6.77
C GLY A 47 9.15 11.91 -5.71
N LEU A 48 9.74 10.72 -5.75
CA LEU A 48 9.51 9.65 -4.78
C LEU A 48 9.91 10.09 -3.36
N GLN A 49 9.12 9.68 -2.38
CA GLN A 49 9.33 9.93 -0.94
C GLN A 49 9.52 8.56 -0.27
N PRO A 50 9.97 8.49 1.00
CA PRO A 50 10.26 7.21 1.65
C PRO A 50 9.10 6.20 1.56
N GLN A 51 7.87 6.65 1.78
CA GLN A 51 6.69 5.80 1.67
C GLN A 51 6.40 5.34 0.22
N HIS A 52 6.77 6.12 -0.78
CA HIS A 52 6.62 5.71 -2.19
C HIS A 52 7.67 4.67 -2.56
N LEU A 53 8.93 4.84 -2.12
CA LEU A 53 9.99 3.85 -2.31
C LEU A 53 9.65 2.52 -1.67
N THR A 54 9.06 2.55 -0.46
CA THR A 54 8.59 1.33 0.19
C THR A 54 7.59 0.58 -0.70
N VAL A 55 6.63 1.30 -1.32
CA VAL A 55 5.68 0.69 -2.26
C VAL A 55 6.37 0.15 -3.51
N VAL A 56 7.26 0.93 -4.13
CA VAL A 56 8.03 0.52 -5.32
C VAL A 56 8.74 -0.81 -5.05
N ARG A 57 9.48 -0.88 -3.94
CA ARG A 57 10.28 -2.06 -3.56
C ARG A 57 9.42 -3.23 -3.12
N ALA A 58 8.31 -2.98 -2.43
CA ALA A 58 7.38 -4.03 -2.06
C ALA A 58 6.75 -4.69 -3.28
N LEU A 59 6.30 -3.88 -4.25
CA LEU A 59 5.76 -4.38 -5.51
C LEU A 59 6.84 -5.02 -6.38
N ALA A 60 8.07 -4.51 -6.36
CA ALA A 60 9.20 -5.15 -7.04
C ALA A 60 9.48 -6.54 -6.49
N ARG A 61 9.44 -6.72 -5.16
CA ARG A 61 9.62 -8.04 -4.52
C ARG A 61 8.48 -9.01 -4.80
N VAL A 62 7.24 -8.53 -4.90
CA VAL A 62 6.06 -9.35 -5.21
C VAL A 62 6.02 -9.73 -6.70
N GLY A 63 6.40 -8.80 -7.59
CA GLY A 63 6.38 -8.97 -9.04
C GLY A 63 7.70 -9.42 -9.67
N ASP A 64 8.72 -9.72 -8.85
CA ASP A 64 10.09 -10.06 -9.30
C ASP A 64 10.60 -9.03 -10.32
N ALA A 65 10.36 -7.75 -10.06
CA ALA A 65 10.44 -6.70 -11.07
C ALA A 65 11.83 -6.07 -11.17
N GLU A 66 12.22 -5.74 -12.40
CA GLU A 66 13.33 -4.84 -12.67
C GLU A 66 12.85 -3.39 -12.52
N VAL A 67 13.64 -2.55 -11.85
CA VAL A 67 13.25 -1.17 -11.53
C VAL A 67 14.40 -0.22 -11.77
N GLU A 68 14.14 0.81 -12.56
CA GLU A 68 15.05 1.95 -12.76
C GLU A 68 14.42 3.20 -12.16
N GLY A 69 15.22 4.01 -11.45
CA GLY A 69 14.74 5.23 -10.79
C GLY A 69 14.17 5.01 -9.37
N ASP A 70 14.44 3.87 -8.74
CA ASP A 70 14.12 3.57 -7.33
C ASP A 70 15.04 4.35 -6.35
N ALA A 71 14.91 5.67 -6.38
CA ALA A 71 15.71 6.58 -5.56
C ALA A 71 14.85 7.70 -4.96
N LEU A 72 15.25 8.16 -3.78
CA LEU A 72 14.57 9.27 -3.11
C LEU A 72 14.63 10.53 -3.98
N GLY A 73 13.49 11.21 -4.15
CA GLY A 73 13.38 12.39 -4.99
C GLY A 73 13.32 12.09 -6.49
N SER A 74 13.39 10.83 -6.93
CA SER A 74 13.28 10.50 -8.35
C SER A 74 11.94 10.94 -8.94
N THR A 75 11.99 11.62 -10.07
CA THR A 75 10.82 12.11 -10.80
C THR A 75 10.41 11.21 -11.96
N ALA A 76 11.18 10.15 -12.22
CA ALA A 76 10.90 9.14 -13.23
C ALA A 76 11.17 7.74 -12.69
N LEU A 77 10.40 6.74 -13.15
CA LEU A 77 10.54 5.35 -12.73
C LEU A 77 10.15 4.43 -13.88
N THR A 78 11.01 3.50 -14.26
CA THR A 78 10.65 2.38 -15.14
C THR A 78 10.52 1.12 -14.30
N PHE A 79 9.44 0.37 -14.49
CA PHE A 79 9.12 -0.81 -13.70
C PHE A 79 8.66 -1.95 -14.62
N VAL A 80 9.38 -3.06 -14.58
CA VAL A 80 9.18 -4.21 -15.47
C VAL A 80 8.96 -5.48 -14.63
N PRO A 81 7.70 -5.87 -14.36
CA PRO A 81 7.40 -7.08 -13.60
C PRO A 81 7.74 -8.33 -14.42
N GLN A 82 8.35 -9.32 -13.77
CA GLN A 82 8.76 -10.58 -14.42
C GLN A 82 7.88 -11.75 -13.99
N ALA A 83 7.59 -11.87 -12.68
CA ALA A 83 6.82 -12.98 -12.14
C ALA A 83 6.09 -12.59 -10.85
N LEU A 84 4.78 -12.80 -10.83
CA LEU A 84 3.96 -12.57 -9.64
C LEU A 84 4.08 -13.77 -8.67
N ARG A 85 4.56 -13.50 -7.46
CA ARG A 85 4.75 -14.48 -6.39
C ARG A 85 3.92 -14.11 -5.17
N GLY A 86 3.29 -15.11 -4.57
CA GLY A 86 2.74 -14.97 -3.23
C GLY A 86 3.75 -15.42 -2.19
N GLY A 87 3.33 -15.43 -0.92
CA GLY A 87 4.16 -15.93 0.19
C GLY A 87 4.27 -14.96 1.36
N ALA A 88 5.35 -15.09 2.12
CA ALA A 88 5.56 -14.29 3.33
C ALA A 88 6.47 -13.08 3.05
N TYR A 89 5.99 -11.90 3.38
CA TYR A 89 6.74 -10.64 3.20
C TYR A 89 6.72 -9.80 4.46
N ARG A 90 7.83 -9.11 4.71
CA ARG A 90 7.95 -8.08 5.74
C ARG A 90 8.41 -6.78 5.09
N PHE A 91 7.68 -5.69 5.35
CA PHE A 91 7.98 -4.37 4.82
C PHE A 91 7.90 -3.33 5.94
N ASP A 92 8.91 -2.46 6.00
CA ASP A 92 8.99 -1.38 6.96
C ASP A 92 9.01 -0.04 6.22
N VAL A 93 7.97 0.77 6.42
CA VAL A 93 7.83 2.08 5.77
C VAL A 93 8.82 3.11 6.33
N GLY A 94 9.37 2.86 7.52
CA GLY A 94 10.35 3.71 8.19
C GLY A 94 11.82 3.34 7.91
N ALA A 95 12.09 2.23 7.21
CA ALA A 95 13.46 1.72 7.03
C ALA A 95 14.41 2.71 6.34
N GLU A 96 13.94 3.38 5.27
CA GLU A 96 14.77 4.29 4.47
C GLU A 96 15.08 5.59 5.18
N ARG A 97 14.07 6.13 5.84
CA ARG A 97 14.16 7.36 6.61
C ARG A 97 13.02 7.30 7.58
N GLY A 98 13.33 7.37 8.88
CA GLY A 98 12.34 7.33 9.96
C GLY A 98 11.08 8.12 9.57
N SER A 99 9.99 7.39 9.40
CA SER A 99 8.76 7.89 8.80
C SER A 99 7.57 7.13 9.38
N ALA A 100 6.50 7.85 9.70
CA ALA A 100 5.21 7.27 10.03
C ALA A 100 4.35 7.02 8.77
N GLY A 101 4.97 6.64 7.64
CA GLY A 101 4.23 6.38 6.42
C GLY A 101 3.17 5.30 6.64
N ALA A 102 2.00 5.50 6.05
CA ALA A 102 0.81 4.70 6.35
C ALA A 102 0.93 3.26 5.82
N VAL A 103 0.83 2.27 6.71
CA VAL A 103 0.82 0.85 6.32
C VAL A 103 -0.45 0.49 5.55
N SER A 104 -1.54 1.24 5.75
CA SER A 104 -2.79 1.05 5.00
C SER A 104 -2.62 1.28 3.51
N LEU A 105 -1.95 2.37 3.12
CA LEU A 105 -1.68 2.67 1.70
C LEU A 105 -0.74 1.64 1.04
N LEU A 106 0.18 1.04 1.82
CA LEU A 106 1.02 -0.05 1.35
C LEU A 106 0.20 -1.33 1.17
N ALA A 107 -0.66 -1.66 2.14
CA ALA A 107 -1.55 -2.82 2.06
C ALA A 107 -2.48 -2.73 0.85
N GLU A 108 -3.09 -1.56 0.60
CA GLU A 108 -3.94 -1.32 -0.58
C GLU A 108 -3.20 -1.56 -1.90
N ALA A 109 -1.95 -1.10 -2.01
CA ALA A 109 -1.15 -1.27 -3.21
C ALA A 109 -0.78 -2.75 -3.48
N LEU A 110 -0.58 -3.53 -2.42
CA LEU A 110 -0.22 -4.95 -2.52
C LEU A 110 -1.42 -5.88 -2.72
N LEU A 111 -2.63 -5.40 -2.40
CA LEU A 111 -3.83 -6.23 -2.33
C LEU A 111 -4.17 -6.92 -3.64
N LEU A 112 -4.31 -6.14 -4.73
CA LEU A 112 -4.67 -6.68 -6.04
C LEU A 112 -3.61 -7.63 -6.61
N PRO A 113 -2.30 -7.27 -6.64
CA PRO A 113 -1.23 -8.20 -7.01
C PRO A 113 -1.32 -9.53 -6.26
N LEU A 114 -1.38 -9.51 -4.93
CA LEU A 114 -1.35 -10.74 -4.14
C LEU A 114 -2.64 -11.55 -4.25
N ALA A 115 -3.78 -10.91 -4.45
CA ALA A 115 -5.03 -11.60 -4.76
C ALA A 115 -4.98 -12.29 -6.14
N ARG A 116 -4.11 -11.85 -7.06
CA ARG A 116 -3.89 -12.49 -8.36
C ARG A 116 -2.78 -13.55 -8.34
N ALA A 117 -2.03 -13.65 -7.25
CA ALA A 117 -0.99 -14.67 -7.10
C ALA A 117 -1.62 -16.06 -6.98
N ARG A 118 -0.83 -17.10 -7.28
CA ARG A 118 -1.30 -18.51 -7.21
C ARG A 118 -1.42 -19.03 -5.78
N GLU A 119 -0.70 -18.42 -4.85
CA GLU A 119 -0.60 -18.86 -3.45
C GLU A 119 -0.99 -17.73 -2.49
N ALA A 120 -1.48 -18.11 -1.31
CA ALA A 120 -1.83 -17.16 -0.28
C ALA A 120 -0.60 -16.43 0.26
N SER A 121 -0.81 -15.20 0.69
CA SER A 121 0.26 -14.31 1.16
C SER A 121 0.02 -13.84 2.58
N ARG A 122 1.11 -13.71 3.34
CA ARG A 122 1.14 -13.11 4.68
C ARG A 122 2.10 -11.94 4.66
N LEU A 123 1.63 -10.78 5.08
CA LEU A 123 2.41 -9.55 5.12
C LEU A 123 2.55 -9.11 6.57
N THR A 124 3.76 -8.77 6.98
CA THR A 124 3.97 -7.97 8.18
C THR A 124 4.38 -6.57 7.75
N LEU A 125 3.53 -5.58 8.00
CA LEU A 125 3.73 -4.20 7.58
C LEU A 125 4.00 -3.33 8.81
N ILE A 126 5.10 -2.59 8.78
CA ILE A 126 5.54 -1.73 9.88
C ILE A 126 5.50 -0.28 9.45
N GLY A 127 4.97 0.60 10.28
CA GLY A 127 4.86 2.03 9.98
C GLY A 127 3.73 2.72 10.75
N GLY A 128 3.11 3.72 10.12
CA GLY A 128 1.93 4.40 10.66
C GLY A 128 0.67 3.58 10.49
N THR A 129 -0.02 3.26 11.58
CA THR A 129 -1.33 2.56 11.56
C THR A 129 -2.52 3.52 11.61
N HIS A 130 -2.30 4.68 12.23
CA HIS A 130 -3.29 5.73 12.45
C HIS A 130 -2.60 7.07 12.24
N VAL A 131 -2.50 7.48 10.97
CA VAL A 131 -1.79 8.70 10.57
C VAL A 131 -2.66 9.56 9.66
N PRO A 132 -2.51 10.90 9.70
CA PRO A 132 -3.30 11.80 8.87
C PRO A 132 -3.19 11.52 7.37
N TRP A 133 -4.21 11.90 6.61
CA TRP A 133 -4.25 11.80 5.15
C TRP A 133 -4.13 10.37 4.60
N SER A 134 -4.50 9.39 5.40
CA SER A 134 -4.61 7.98 5.03
C SER A 134 -5.73 7.31 5.81
N PRO A 135 -6.33 6.23 5.29
CA PRO A 135 -7.28 5.45 6.06
C PRO A 135 -6.58 4.80 7.27
N PRO A 136 -7.19 4.82 8.47
CA PRO A 136 -6.69 4.03 9.58
C PRO A 136 -6.84 2.53 9.26
N VAL A 137 -6.01 1.69 9.86
CA VAL A 137 -6.03 0.24 9.59
C VAL A 137 -7.37 -0.44 9.92
N HIS A 138 -8.16 0.11 10.83
CA HIS A 138 -9.53 -0.35 11.11
C HIS A 138 -10.47 -0.13 9.92
N TYR A 139 -10.28 0.93 9.13
CA TYR A 139 -11.05 1.09 7.90
C TYR A 139 -10.79 -0.06 6.92
N LEU A 140 -9.55 -0.56 6.87
CA LEU A 140 -9.22 -1.71 6.03
C LEU A 140 -9.90 -2.98 6.55
N ALA A 141 -9.76 -3.25 7.85
CA ALA A 141 -10.27 -4.45 8.50
C ALA A 141 -11.81 -4.52 8.51
N ASP A 142 -12.47 -3.40 8.83
CA ASP A 142 -13.90 -3.37 9.16
C ASP A 142 -14.76 -2.88 7.99
N VAL A 143 -14.18 -2.22 6.98
CA VAL A 143 -14.92 -1.64 5.85
C VAL A 143 -14.43 -2.18 4.51
N LEU A 144 -13.17 -1.92 4.14
CA LEU A 144 -12.67 -2.23 2.80
C LEU A 144 -12.62 -3.73 2.53
N PHE A 145 -12.01 -4.53 3.42
CA PHE A 145 -11.87 -5.96 3.21
C PHE A 145 -13.22 -6.70 3.21
N PRO A 146 -14.17 -6.40 4.13
CA PRO A 146 -15.53 -6.94 4.04
C PRO A 146 -16.24 -6.57 2.73
N ALA A 147 -16.07 -5.35 2.21
CA ALA A 147 -16.63 -4.96 0.92
C ALA A 147 -16.01 -5.76 -0.24
N LEU A 148 -14.69 -5.93 -0.24
CA LEU A 148 -13.97 -6.69 -1.27
C LEU A 148 -14.25 -8.20 -1.22
N ALA A 149 -14.55 -8.74 -0.05
CA ALA A 149 -14.97 -10.13 0.11
C ALA A 149 -16.25 -10.43 -0.69
N GLN A 150 -17.17 -9.45 -0.83
CA GLN A 150 -18.37 -9.59 -1.65
C GLN A 150 -18.04 -9.75 -3.15
N LEU A 151 -16.93 -9.15 -3.60
CA LEU A 151 -16.39 -9.30 -4.96
C LEU A 151 -15.59 -10.60 -5.17
N GLY A 152 -15.40 -11.40 -4.11
CA GLY A 152 -14.61 -12.63 -4.14
C GLY A 152 -13.13 -12.46 -3.83
N LEU A 153 -12.71 -11.30 -3.31
CA LEU A 153 -11.34 -11.04 -2.87
C LEU A 153 -11.23 -11.25 -1.35
N GLY A 154 -10.53 -12.29 -0.94
CA GLY A 154 -10.31 -12.60 0.48
C GLY A 154 -9.08 -11.89 1.04
N ALA A 155 -9.30 -11.04 2.05
CA ALA A 155 -8.22 -10.43 2.83
C ALA A 155 -8.65 -10.23 4.30
N SER A 156 -7.67 -10.20 5.20
CA SER A 156 -7.87 -9.91 6.63
C SER A 156 -6.67 -9.13 7.17
N LEU A 157 -6.90 -8.34 8.22
CA LEU A 157 -5.88 -7.55 8.90
C LEU A 157 -5.99 -7.74 10.41
N ALA A 158 -4.86 -7.92 11.08
CA ALA A 158 -4.74 -7.87 12.53
C ALA A 158 -3.74 -6.79 12.93
N LEU A 159 -4.15 -5.89 13.84
CA LEU A 159 -3.27 -4.89 14.43
C LEU A 159 -2.50 -5.50 15.60
N THR A 160 -1.18 -5.65 15.46
CA THR A 160 -0.32 -6.21 16.52
C THR A 160 0.29 -5.11 17.38
N ARG A 161 0.55 -3.92 16.80
CA ARG A 161 1.09 -2.77 17.51
C ARG A 161 0.60 -1.45 16.93
N TRP A 162 0.18 -0.54 17.81
CA TRP A 162 -0.23 0.80 17.42
C TRP A 162 0.96 1.65 16.98
N GLY A 163 0.80 2.36 15.87
CA GLY A 163 1.77 3.29 15.31
C GLY A 163 1.12 4.60 14.96
N TRP A 164 1.55 5.66 15.65
CA TRP A 164 1.00 7.02 15.55
C TRP A 164 2.00 7.95 14.88
N TYR A 165 1.50 9.00 14.22
CA TYR A 165 2.37 10.08 13.76
C TYR A 165 2.97 10.84 14.97
N PRO A 166 4.23 11.29 14.93
CA PRO A 166 5.22 11.17 13.85
C PRO A 166 6.13 9.94 13.94
N ALA A 167 6.07 9.19 15.04
CA ALA A 167 7.02 8.11 15.32
C ALA A 167 6.81 6.88 14.42
N GLY A 168 5.57 6.57 14.07
CA GLY A 168 5.23 5.35 13.34
C GLY A 168 5.46 4.12 14.21
N GLY A 169 6.13 3.11 13.65
CA GLY A 169 6.53 1.88 14.35
C GLY A 169 5.38 0.93 14.70
N GLY A 170 4.14 1.24 14.34
CA GLY A 170 3.05 0.28 14.45
C GLY A 170 3.26 -0.90 13.52
N GLU A 171 2.59 -2.00 13.80
CA GLU A 171 2.74 -3.24 13.06
C GLU A 171 1.35 -3.87 12.84
N VAL A 172 1.13 -4.32 11.61
CA VAL A 172 -0.06 -5.09 11.23
C VAL A 172 0.34 -6.36 10.51
N GLU A 173 -0.42 -7.42 10.74
CA GLU A 173 -0.41 -8.62 9.91
C GLU A 173 -1.57 -8.57 8.91
N VAL A 174 -1.26 -8.71 7.62
CA VAL A 174 -2.27 -8.79 6.56
C VAL A 174 -2.19 -10.16 5.90
N ARG A 175 -3.33 -10.80 5.70
CA ARG A 175 -3.43 -12.06 4.94
C ARG A 175 -4.24 -11.80 3.68
N VAL A 176 -3.73 -12.25 2.54
CA VAL A 176 -4.41 -12.15 1.25
C VAL A 176 -4.50 -13.55 0.65
N THR A 177 -5.69 -13.98 0.27
CA THR A 177 -5.90 -15.27 -0.40
C THR A 177 -6.07 -15.05 -1.90
N PRO A 178 -5.63 -15.98 -2.76
CA PRO A 178 -5.90 -15.93 -4.19
C PRO A 178 -7.40 -15.75 -4.44
N ALA A 179 -7.75 -14.76 -5.25
CA ALA A 179 -9.12 -14.52 -5.66
C ALA A 179 -9.55 -15.60 -6.65
N GLY A 180 -10.76 -16.14 -6.45
CA GLY A 180 -11.41 -17.01 -7.43
C GLY A 180 -11.93 -16.22 -8.63
N ALA A 181 -12.92 -16.79 -9.34
CA ALA A 181 -13.68 -16.01 -10.31
C ALA A 181 -14.34 -14.82 -9.61
N GLY A 182 -14.12 -13.61 -10.14
CA GLY A 182 -14.73 -12.39 -9.61
C GLY A 182 -16.25 -12.51 -9.58
N ARG A 183 -16.87 -12.01 -8.52
CA ARG A 183 -18.33 -11.98 -8.38
C ARG A 183 -18.82 -10.60 -8.80
N GLY A 184 -19.99 -10.56 -9.46
CA GLY A 184 -20.69 -9.29 -9.66
C GLY A 184 -21.00 -8.66 -8.30
N PHE A 185 -20.92 -7.33 -8.24
CA PHE A 185 -21.31 -6.57 -7.05
C PHE A 185 -22.46 -5.65 -7.42
N VAL A 186 -23.53 -5.72 -6.63
CA VAL A 186 -24.61 -4.75 -6.67
C VAL A 186 -24.36 -3.80 -5.52
N ALA A 187 -24.17 -2.52 -5.84
CA ALA A 187 -24.00 -1.50 -4.81
C ALA A 187 -25.20 -1.53 -3.86
N LEU A 188 -24.91 -1.71 -2.57
CA LEU A 188 -25.95 -1.72 -1.56
C LEU A 188 -26.47 -0.29 -1.36
N GLU A 189 -27.78 -0.12 -1.37
CA GLU A 189 -28.38 1.07 -0.79
C GLU A 189 -28.11 1.07 0.72
N PRO A 190 -27.61 2.17 1.30
CA PRO A 190 -27.47 2.26 2.75
C PRO A 190 -28.83 1.98 3.42
N PRO A 191 -28.86 1.17 4.49
CA PRO A 191 -30.11 0.92 5.19
C PRO A 191 -30.68 2.23 5.74
N ALA A 192 -32.02 2.36 5.75
CA ALA A 192 -32.70 3.57 6.24
C ALA A 192 -32.31 3.95 7.69
N ARG A 193 -31.88 2.97 8.49
CA ARG A 193 -31.34 3.14 9.84
C ARG A 193 -30.10 2.28 10.02
N PRO A 194 -28.89 2.78 9.71
CA PRO A 194 -27.68 2.01 9.90
C PRO A 194 -27.35 1.87 11.39
N ALA A 195 -26.86 0.71 11.80
CA ALA A 195 -26.18 0.58 13.07
C ALA A 195 -24.85 1.35 12.99
N ILE A 196 -24.57 2.19 13.99
CA ILE A 196 -23.35 2.99 14.05
C ILE A 196 -22.45 2.43 15.14
N THR A 197 -21.21 2.14 14.77
CA THR A 197 -20.14 1.75 15.69
C THR A 197 -19.03 2.79 15.66
N GLY A 198 -18.31 2.94 16.76
CA GLY A 198 -17.21 3.89 16.88
C GLY A 198 -16.08 3.30 17.70
N LEU A 199 -14.86 3.63 17.32
CA LEU A 199 -13.65 3.26 18.03
C LEU A 199 -12.86 4.52 18.37
N SER A 200 -12.53 4.68 19.65
CA SER A 200 -11.62 5.71 20.15
C SER A 200 -10.46 5.02 20.85
N ALA A 201 -9.24 5.41 20.50
CA ALA A 201 -8.03 4.81 21.04
C ALA A 201 -7.03 5.90 21.44
N VAL A 202 -6.33 5.65 22.54
CA VAL A 202 -5.28 6.53 23.08
C VAL A 202 -4.07 5.68 23.44
N SER A 203 -2.87 6.23 23.27
CA SER A 203 -1.63 5.63 23.75
C SER A 203 -0.80 6.69 24.47
N PRO A 204 -0.07 6.34 25.54
CA PRO A 204 0.85 7.27 26.16
C PRO A 204 1.92 7.70 25.16
N PRO A 205 2.43 8.94 25.25
CA PRO A 205 3.54 9.38 24.42
C PRO A 205 4.76 8.48 24.66
N PRO A 206 5.66 8.34 23.67
CA PRO A 206 6.92 7.63 23.89
C PRO A 206 7.69 8.28 25.06
N PRO A 207 8.42 7.49 25.87
CA PRO A 207 9.25 8.03 26.95
C PRO A 207 10.23 9.06 26.39
N ALA A 208 10.53 10.10 27.18
CA ALA A 208 11.52 11.09 26.83
C ALA A 208 12.88 10.40 26.54
N PRO A 209 13.66 10.89 25.56
CA PRO A 209 15.01 10.37 25.34
C PRO A 209 15.79 10.49 26.66
N ALA A 210 16.54 9.44 27.00
CA ALA A 210 17.45 9.49 28.14
C ALA A 210 18.39 10.70 27.95
N PRO A 211 18.70 11.46 29.03
CA PRO A 211 19.68 12.51 28.93
C PRO A 211 21.00 11.92 28.40
N PRO A 212 21.75 12.68 27.58
CA PRO A 212 23.08 12.23 27.16
C PRO A 212 23.95 11.95 28.39
N PRO A 213 24.91 11.01 28.28
CA PRO A 213 25.82 10.68 29.38
C PRO A 213 26.66 11.88 29.83
#